data_AF-A0A0W8F4Q1-F1
#
_entry.id   AF-A0A0W8F4Q1-F1
#
_cell.length_a   1.000
_cell.length_b   1.000
_cell.length_c   1.000
_cell.angle_alpha   90.00
_cell.angle_beta   90.00
_cell.angle_gamma   90.00
#
_symmetry.space_group_name_H-M   'P 1'
#
loop_
_entity.id
_entity.type
_entity.pdbx_description
1 polymer ?
#
loop_
_entity_poly.entity_id
_entity_poly.type
_entity_poly.pdbx_seq_one_letter_code
_entity_poly.pdbx_strand_id
1 'polypeptide(L)' 'MTLKPAPLGIGLVTGEISRKVLQLAGIRDAWTFSKGQTRTTINFAKATFNALAATNMIRRGGSE' A
#
# COMPACT_ATOMS: atom_id res chain seq x y z
N MET A 1 1.61 -3.19 7.56
CA MET A 1 1.19 -3.23 6.15
C MET A 1 2.40 -2.83 5.34
N THR A 2 2.77 -3.62 4.35
CA THR A 2 3.93 -3.39 3.49
C THR A 2 3.46 -3.31 2.05
N LEU A 3 3.82 -2.24 1.37
CA LEU A 3 3.54 -2.05 -0.04
C LEU A 3 4.75 -2.48 -0.85
N LYS A 4 4.52 -3.22 -1.94
CA LYS A 4 5.56 -3.60 -2.89
C LYS A 4 5.19 -3.11 -4.29
N PRO A 5 6.19 -2.68 -5.07
CA PRO A 5 5.96 -2.38 -6.47
C PRO A 5 5.48 -3.65 -7.18
N ALA A 6 4.65 -3.47 -8.19
CA ALA A 6 4.15 -4.56 -9.00
C ALA A 6 4.26 -4.23 -10.49
N PRO A 7 4.27 -5.23 -11.38
CA PRO A 7 4.28 -5.00 -12.82
C PRO A 7 3.09 -4.16 -13.28
N LEU A 8 3.20 -3.48 -14.41
CA LEU A 8 2.09 -2.68 -14.95
C LEU A 8 0.93 -3.57 -15.41
N GLY A 9 -0.30 -3.15 -15.14
CA GLY A 9 -1.51 -3.82 -15.62
C GLY A 9 -2.02 -4.98 -14.78
N ILE A 10 -1.44 -5.22 -13.59
CA ILE A 10 -1.92 -6.25 -12.66
C ILE A 10 -3.09 -5.77 -11.78
N GLY A 11 -3.23 -4.44 -11.63
CA GLY A 11 -4.15 -3.81 -10.70
C GLY A 11 -3.72 -3.88 -9.23
N LEU A 12 -4.63 -3.48 -8.36
CA LEU A 12 -4.41 -3.45 -6.91
C LEU A 12 -4.73 -4.81 -6.27
N VAL A 13 -3.68 -5.55 -5.90
CA VAL A 13 -3.78 -6.84 -5.20
C VAL A 13 -3.75 -6.61 -3.69
N THR A 14 -4.92 -6.30 -3.15
CA THR A 14 -5.11 -5.96 -1.75
C THR A 14 -6.56 -6.19 -1.30
N GLY A 15 -6.83 -6.08 0.00
CA GLY A 15 -8.19 -6.12 0.55
C GLY A 15 -9.04 -4.92 0.13
N GLU A 16 -10.37 -5.03 0.24
CA GLU A 16 -11.30 -4.00 -0.29
C GLU A 16 -11.05 -2.60 0.28
N ILE A 17 -10.81 -2.50 1.59
CA ILE A 17 -10.61 -1.21 2.28
C ILE A 17 -9.31 -0.54 1.86
N SER A 18 -8.21 -1.29 1.81
CA SER A 18 -6.91 -0.80 1.35
C SER A 18 -6.94 -0.47 -0.14
N ARG A 19 -7.72 -1.19 -0.95
CA ARG A 19 -7.93 -0.87 -2.37
C ARG A 19 -8.52 0.53 -2.54
N LYS A 20 -9.55 0.89 -1.78
CA LYS A 20 -10.15 2.24 -1.83
C LYS A 20 -9.13 3.31 -1.48
N VAL A 21 -8.33 3.10 -0.43
CA VAL A 21 -7.27 4.04 -0.03
C VAL A 21 -6.21 4.20 -1.13
N LEU A 22 -5.75 3.10 -1.73
CA LEU A 22 -4.75 3.12 -2.80
C LEU A 22 -5.27 3.75 -4.10
N GLN A 23 -6.56 3.56 -4.42
CA GLN A 23 -7.22 4.23 -5.54
C GLN A 23 -7.29 5.74 -5.32
N LEU A 24 -7.66 6.19 -4.12
CA LEU A 24 -7.66 7.61 -3.75
C LEU A 24 -6.26 8.22 -3.82
N ALA A 25 -5.22 7.44 -3.53
CA ALA A 25 -3.83 7.84 -3.69
C ALA A 25 -3.34 7.84 -5.15
N GLY A 26 -4.17 7.45 -6.12
CA GLY A 26 -3.81 7.41 -7.54
C GLY A 26 -2.92 6.23 -7.95
N ILE A 27 -2.78 5.20 -7.10
CA ILE A 27 -1.96 4.03 -7.40
C ILE A 27 -2.76 3.04 -8.24
N ARG A 28 -2.19 2.63 -9.38
CA ARG A 28 -2.80 1.70 -10.33
C ARG A 28 -2.43 0.25 -10.04
N ASP A 29 -1.15 0.00 -9.78
CA ASP A 29 -0.59 -1.34 -9.63
C ASP A 29 0.26 -1.40 -8.35
N ALA A 30 -0.10 -2.30 -7.43
CA ALA A 30 0.66 -2.53 -6.22
C ALA A 30 0.32 -3.89 -5.59
N TRP A 31 1.33 -4.50 -4.98
CA TRP A 31 1.16 -5.64 -4.10
C TRP A 31 1.17 -5.20 -2.65
N THR A 32 0.33 -5.85 -1.85
CA THR A 32 0.22 -5.53 -0.44
C THR A 32 0.36 -6.75 0.43
N PHE A 33 1.12 -6.61 1.51
CA PHE A 33 1.31 -7.65 2.51
C PHE A 33 0.93 -7.08 3.87
N SER A 34 -0.06 -7.69 4.51
CA SER A 34 -0.51 -7.34 5.86
C SER A 34 -0.29 -8.49 6.82
N LYS A 35 0.27 -8.20 7.99
CA LYS A 35 0.43 -9.14 9.10
C LYS A 35 -0.29 -8.56 10.32
N GLY A 36 -0.93 -9.42 11.11
CA GLY A 36 -1.70 -9.04 12.29
C GLY A 36 -3.20 -9.00 12.05
N GLN A 37 -3.93 -8.28 12.92
CA GLN A 37 -5.40 -8.23 12.86
C GLN A 37 -5.91 -7.31 11.73
N THR A 38 -6.37 -7.92 10.64
CA THR A 38 -6.89 -7.23 9.44
C THR A 38 -8.40 -7.03 9.44
N ARG A 39 -9.13 -7.65 10.38
CA ARG A 39 -10.60 -7.57 10.47
C ARG A 39 -11.11 -6.19 10.89
N THR A 40 -10.28 -5.39 11.54
CA THR A 40 -10.65 -4.04 11.99
C THR A 40 -10.44 -3.02 10.87
N THR A 41 -11.54 -2.63 10.22
CA THR A 41 -11.56 -1.72 9.05
C THR A 41 -10.74 -0.44 9.26
N ILE A 42 -10.96 0.27 10.38
CA ILE A 42 -10.30 1.55 10.65
C ILE A 42 -8.78 1.37 10.78
N ASN A 43 -8.34 0.34 11.51
CA ASN A 43 -6.92 0.07 11.70
C ASN A 43 -6.26 -0.36 10.40
N PHE A 44 -6.96 -1.13 9.57
CA PHE A 44 -6.44 -1.58 8.29
C PHE A 44 -6.30 -0.41 7.29
N ALA A 45 -7.27 0.51 7.25
CA ALA A 45 -7.18 1.75 6.48
C ALA A 45 -6.01 2.63 6.97
N LYS A 46 -5.90 2.85 8.28
CA LYS A 46 -4.78 3.60 8.89
C LYS A 46 -3.43 2.97 8.57
N ALA A 47 -3.31 1.65 8.66
CA ALA A 47 -2.08 0.94 8.33
C ALA A 47 -1.68 1.11 6.87
N THR A 48 -2.66 1.17 5.95
CA THR A 48 -2.43 1.41 4.53
C THR A 48 -1.94 2.85 4.28
N PHE A 49 -2.59 3.82 4.90
CA PHE A 49 -2.18 5.23 4.83
C PHE A 49 -0.77 5.44 5.38
N ASN A 50 -0.46 4.88 6.55
CA ASN A 50 0.86 4.96 7.16
C ASN A 50 1.94 4.30 6.28
N ALA A 51 1.62 3.19 5.62
CA ALA A 51 2.55 2.53 4.70
C ALA A 51 2.86 3.40 3.46
N LEU A 52 1.87 4.14 2.94
CA LEU A 52 2.07 5.10 1.86
C LEU A 52 2.97 6.26 2.29
N ALA A 53 2.69 6.85 3.46
CA ALA A 53 3.50 7.92 4.02
C ALA A 53 4.95 7.48 4.23
N ALA A 54 5.16 6.29 4.82
CA ALA A 54 6.48 5.71 4.99
C ALA A 54 7.20 5.48 3.66
N THR A 55 6.49 5.11 2.59
CA THR A 55 7.07 4.92 1.26
C THR A 55 7.69 6.22 0.72
N ASN A 56 7.04 7.37 0.97
CA ASN A 56 7.58 8.68 0.58
C ASN A 56 8.81 9.10 1.41
N MET A 57 8.90 8.62 2.65
CA MET A 57 10.04 8.91 3.53
C MET A 57 11.27 8.04 3.25
N ILE A 58 11.13 6.95 2.48
CA ILE A 58 12.28 6.16 2.04
C ILE A 58 13.11 7.02 1.10
N ARG A 59 14.23 7.54 1.62
CA ARG A 59 15.26 8.23 0.84
C ARG A 59 15.76 7.24 -0.21
N ARG A 60 15.38 7.42 -1.47
CA ARG A 60 16.02 6.71 -2.57
C ARG A 60 17.44 7.24 -2.66
N GLY A 61 18.35 6.62 -1.93
CA GLY A 61 19.77 6.62 -2.29
C GLY A 61 19.82 6.00 -3.68
N GLY A 62 19.92 6.84 -4.70
CA GLY A 62 20.23 6.41 -6.04
C GLY A 62 21.57 5.69 -5.97
N SER A 63 21.53 4.38 -6.19
CA SER A 63 22.67 3.67 -6.76
C SER A 63 22.87 4.24 -8.16
N GLU A 64 23.77 5.22 -8.28
CA GLU A 64 24.65 5.31 -9.44
C GLU A 64 25.65 4.15 -9.41
#